data_AF-D3NR19-F1
#
_entry.id   AF-D3NR19-F1
#
_cell.length_a   1.000
_cell.length_b   1.000
_cell.length_c   1.000
_cell.angle_alpha   90.00
_cell.angle_beta   90.00
_cell.angle_gamma   90.00
#
_symmetry.space_group_name_H-M   'P 1'
#
loop_
_entity.id
_entity.type
_entity.pdbx_description
1 polymer ?
#
loop_
_entity_poly.entity_id
_entity_poly.type
_entity_poly.pdbx_seq_one_letter_code
_entity_poly.pdbx_strand_id
1 'polypeptide(L)'
;MVEASSGRRVAGVVVCGLAVPAALLAASGPSVLSGWAFWLALVVGLAILAGGLLLGREERNDTAKNAPSPDDVLSLMAFDKSADPILIATMDGFRACNDAAVRFLRARSRSDIVGIQPSALSPTTQPDGRSSREVAVQYITKAARDGFVRFDWYHRRLDGSLVPVEVTLVACQQGGKDYVITYWKDLTVLQDERQRSHKLAEEVSELAGRSAVMADGMQTIAHSLSSLAQQGEEKMEQATVSANQVSADTQAVAAATGQLASSINEIAQQIDKAAGISNKAADETERADSMVQGLAETASKIGAVIKLIQDIASQTNLLALNATIEAARAGEAGKGFAVVAGEVKNLANQTAKATEDITGQISMVQDQTKQTVEAIKNIGLVISQVREISSAIVASTEQQEATTHDIAQRVRSVADSTRLVAAHIDAVAHTASKSGEMSTQVLSSANDLNGTFELLKTKVKEFAASDAR
;
A
#
# COMPACT_ATOMS: atom_id res chain seq x y z
N MET A 1 -65.32 5.96 37.56
CA MET A 1 -66.47 6.25 38.44
C MET A 1 -67.25 7.39 37.81
N VAL A 2 -68.58 7.27 37.75
CA VAL A 2 -69.56 8.15 38.44
C VAL A 2 -69.55 9.57 37.82
N GLU A 3 -70.42 9.87 36.84
CA GLU A 3 -71.86 10.24 37.01
C GLU A 3 -72.06 11.70 37.49
N ALA A 4 -73.16 12.41 37.18
CA ALA A 4 -74.19 12.24 36.14
C ALA A 4 -75.12 13.47 36.11
N SER A 5 -76.04 13.48 35.13
CA SER A 5 -77.33 14.22 35.16
C SER A 5 -77.26 15.76 35.04
N SER A 6 -78.35 16.48 34.75
CA SER A 6 -79.74 16.10 34.43
C SER A 6 -80.26 16.97 33.25
N GLY A 7 -81.26 16.61 32.45
CA GLY A 7 -82.70 16.50 32.80
C GLY A 7 -83.45 17.75 32.25
N ARG A 8 -84.70 17.71 31.74
CA ARG A 8 -85.79 16.73 31.80
C ARG A 8 -86.84 16.93 30.67
N ARG A 9 -87.44 15.82 30.17
CA ARG A 9 -88.90 15.55 29.90
C ARG A 9 -89.69 16.46 28.92
N VAL A 10 -90.72 16.03 28.17
CA VAL A 10 -91.52 14.78 27.97
C VAL A 10 -92.20 14.87 26.57
N ALA A 11 -92.81 13.89 25.88
CA ALA A 11 -93.36 12.54 26.22
C ALA A 11 -92.49 11.39 25.61
N GLY A 12 -92.93 10.30 24.93
CA GLY A 12 -94.24 9.79 24.43
C GLY A 12 -94.58 10.24 22.99
N VAL A 13 -95.26 9.48 22.12
CA VAL A 13 -95.89 8.12 22.21
C VAL A 13 -94.98 7.03 21.60
N VAL A 14 -95.22 5.75 21.94
CA VAL A 14 -94.42 4.58 21.50
C VAL A 14 -95.24 3.57 20.68
N VAL A 15 -94.76 3.25 19.46
CA VAL A 15 -94.85 1.94 18.78
C VAL A 15 -93.62 1.87 17.84
N CYS A 16 -92.49 1.21 18.11
CA CYS A 16 -92.22 -0.24 18.27
C CYS A 16 -92.56 -1.12 17.05
N GLY A 17 -91.54 -1.48 16.25
CA GLY A 17 -91.60 -2.71 15.45
C GLY A 17 -90.87 -2.71 14.10
N LEU A 18 -89.55 -2.99 14.09
CA LEU A 18 -88.90 -3.99 13.20
C LEU A 18 -87.37 -3.99 13.41
N ALA A 19 -86.93 -4.71 14.45
CA ALA A 19 -85.52 -5.04 14.66
C ALA A 19 -85.41 -6.53 15.05
N VAL A 20 -84.85 -7.33 14.13
CA VAL A 20 -84.16 -8.63 14.32
C VAL A 20 -84.85 -9.67 15.24
N PRO A 21 -85.17 -10.85 14.68
CA PRO A 21 -84.61 -12.06 15.29
C PRO A 21 -84.03 -13.05 14.26
N ALA A 22 -82.72 -12.98 14.05
CA ALA A 22 -81.92 -14.08 13.49
C ALA A 22 -80.73 -14.46 14.41
N ALA A 23 -80.60 -13.81 15.58
CA ALA A 23 -79.59 -14.08 16.60
C ALA A 23 -80.06 -15.17 17.60
N LEU A 24 -80.63 -16.28 17.09
CA LEU A 24 -81.15 -17.37 17.94
C LEU A 24 -81.15 -18.74 17.22
N LEU A 25 -80.16 -18.97 16.36
CA LEU A 25 -79.92 -20.25 15.65
C LEU A 25 -78.45 -20.70 15.75
N ALA A 26 -77.79 -20.32 16.84
CA ALA A 26 -76.38 -20.61 17.14
C ALA A 26 -76.20 -21.27 18.54
N ALA A 27 -77.16 -22.11 18.94
CA ALA A 27 -77.06 -22.94 20.13
C ALA A 27 -77.86 -24.25 19.95
N SER A 28 -77.21 -25.38 20.21
CA SER A 28 -77.74 -26.76 20.15
C SER A 28 -78.25 -27.29 18.79
N GLY A 29 -77.88 -28.54 18.54
CA GLY A 29 -78.65 -29.53 17.81
C GLY A 29 -78.48 -30.88 18.54
N PRO A 30 -78.96 -32.02 18.00
CA PRO A 30 -79.68 -32.19 16.75
C PRO A 30 -81.09 -32.81 16.95
N SER A 31 -81.69 -33.30 15.86
CA SER A 31 -82.77 -34.29 15.78
C SER A 31 -84.25 -33.85 15.93
N VAL A 32 -85.00 -34.15 14.87
CA VAL A 32 -86.41 -34.57 14.81
C VAL A 32 -87.54 -33.56 15.11
N LEU A 33 -88.42 -33.42 14.10
CA LEU A 33 -89.73 -32.72 14.06
C LEU A 33 -89.70 -31.18 14.20
N SER A 34 -90.49 -30.40 13.44
CA SER A 34 -91.48 -30.74 12.41
C SER A 34 -91.44 -29.77 11.21
N GLY A 35 -91.72 -30.27 10.01
CA GLY A 35 -91.76 -29.44 8.79
C GLY A 35 -92.90 -28.41 8.73
N TRP A 36 -93.81 -28.43 9.71
CA TRP A 36 -94.96 -27.54 9.78
C TRP A 36 -94.55 -26.10 10.14
N ALA A 37 -93.50 -25.91 10.95
CA ALA A 37 -93.02 -24.58 11.33
C ALA A 37 -92.50 -23.76 10.13
N PHE A 38 -91.84 -24.41 9.17
CA PHE A 38 -91.35 -23.76 7.95
C PHE A 38 -92.51 -23.29 7.05
N TRP A 39 -93.52 -24.13 6.85
CA TRP A 39 -94.73 -23.76 6.10
C TRP A 39 -95.56 -22.68 6.79
N LEU A 40 -95.66 -22.70 8.12
CA LEU A 40 -96.35 -21.64 8.87
C LEU A 40 -95.66 -20.28 8.69
N ALA A 41 -94.33 -20.25 8.78
CA ALA A 41 -93.55 -19.03 8.54
C ALA A 41 -93.69 -18.53 7.09
N LEU A 42 -93.71 -19.43 6.10
CA LEU A 42 -93.91 -19.09 4.69
C LEU A 42 -95.32 -18.48 4.45
N VAL A 43 -96.36 -19.08 5.02
CA VAL A 43 -97.75 -18.61 4.88
C VAL A 43 -97.96 -17.27 5.59
N VAL A 44 -97.41 -17.07 6.79
CA VAL A 44 -97.47 -15.77 7.48
C VAL A 44 -96.67 -14.70 6.73
N GLY A 45 -95.50 -15.03 6.17
CA GLY A 45 -94.72 -14.13 5.32
C GLY A 45 -95.48 -13.71 4.05
N LEU A 46 -96.13 -14.66 3.37
CA LEU A 46 -96.99 -14.38 2.21
C LEU A 46 -98.24 -13.58 2.58
N ALA A 47 -98.85 -13.82 3.74
CA ALA A 47 -100.00 -13.04 4.22
C ALA A 47 -99.62 -11.58 4.54
N ILE A 48 -98.44 -11.34 5.12
CA ILE A 48 -97.92 -9.99 5.40
C ILE A 48 -97.56 -9.27 4.09
N LEU A 49 -96.95 -9.96 3.12
CA LEU A 49 -96.69 -9.41 1.78
C LEU A 49 -97.98 -9.08 1.03
N ALA A 50 -98.99 -9.96 1.06
CA ALA A 50 -100.28 -9.72 0.43
C ALA A 50 -101.06 -8.57 1.08
N GLY A 51 -101.06 -8.48 2.42
CA GLY A 51 -101.66 -7.38 3.16
C GLY A 51 -100.99 -6.03 2.86
N GLY A 52 -99.66 -6.00 2.80
CA GLY A 52 -98.88 -4.81 2.40
C GLY A 52 -99.17 -4.35 0.97
N LEU A 53 -99.33 -5.28 0.01
CA LEU A 53 -99.67 -4.94 -1.38
C LEU A 53 -101.13 -4.47 -1.57
N LEU A 54 -102.03 -4.77 -0.64
CA LEU A 54 -103.44 -4.33 -0.70
C LEU A 54 -103.66 -2.97 -0.03
N LEU A 55 -102.96 -2.67 1.07
CA LEU A 55 -103.05 -1.37 1.74
C LEU A 55 -102.22 -0.27 1.06
N GLY A 56 -101.13 -0.62 0.37
CA GLY A 56 -100.25 0.35 -0.32
C GLY A 56 -100.76 0.84 -1.70
N ARG A 57 -102.05 0.71 -2.01
CA ARG A 57 -102.58 0.88 -3.39
C ARG A 57 -103.38 2.17 -3.63
N GLU A 58 -103.78 2.92 -2.61
CA GLU A 58 -104.55 4.16 -2.78
C GLU A 58 -103.69 5.45 -2.78
N GLU A 59 -102.60 5.54 -2.02
CA GLU A 59 -101.71 6.74 -2.02
C GLU A 59 -100.75 6.83 -3.22
N ARG A 60 -100.62 5.76 -4.02
CA ARG A 60 -99.52 5.63 -4.99
C ARG A 60 -99.69 6.41 -6.31
N ASN A 61 -100.76 7.20 -6.44
CA ASN A 61 -101.15 7.81 -7.73
C ASN A 61 -100.71 9.27 -7.90
N ASP A 62 -100.47 10.02 -6.82
CA ASP A 62 -100.11 11.45 -6.88
C ASP A 62 -98.61 11.74 -6.76
N THR A 63 -97.82 10.83 -6.18
CA THR A 63 -96.36 10.99 -6.06
C THR A 63 -95.58 10.60 -7.33
N ALA A 64 -96.22 9.92 -8.28
CA ALA A 64 -95.58 9.40 -9.49
C ALA A 64 -95.21 10.45 -10.56
N LYS A 65 -95.63 11.71 -10.41
CA LYS A 65 -95.47 12.76 -11.44
C LYS A 65 -94.16 13.56 -11.38
N ASN A 66 -93.37 13.41 -10.30
CA ASN A 66 -92.11 14.16 -10.08
C ASN A 66 -90.88 13.25 -9.90
N ALA A 67 -90.93 11.99 -10.37
CA ALA A 67 -89.73 11.16 -10.44
C ALA A 67 -88.81 11.67 -11.57
N PRO A 68 -87.51 11.96 -11.32
CA PRO A 68 -86.59 12.35 -12.38
C PRO A 68 -86.41 11.23 -13.41
N SER A 69 -86.18 11.59 -14.67
CA SER A 69 -85.98 10.59 -15.73
C SER A 69 -84.65 9.83 -15.56
N PRO A 70 -84.48 8.64 -16.19
CA PRO A 70 -83.21 7.93 -16.17
C PRO A 70 -82.03 8.80 -16.64
N ASP A 71 -82.27 9.68 -17.61
CA ASP A 71 -81.24 10.58 -18.16
C ASP A 71 -80.92 11.73 -17.20
N ASP A 72 -81.89 12.26 -16.45
CA ASP A 72 -81.66 13.23 -15.37
C ASP A 72 -80.80 12.61 -14.25
N VAL A 73 -81.13 11.37 -13.84
CA VAL A 73 -80.37 10.63 -12.82
C VAL A 73 -78.95 10.35 -13.31
N LEU A 74 -78.77 9.91 -14.56
CA LEU A 74 -77.46 9.66 -15.15
C LEU A 74 -76.63 10.95 -15.26
N SER A 75 -77.25 12.06 -15.66
CA SER A 75 -76.60 13.37 -15.77
C SER A 75 -76.16 13.91 -14.40
N LEU A 76 -77.02 13.81 -13.39
CA LEU A 76 -76.69 14.18 -12.01
C LEU A 76 -75.58 13.29 -11.43
N MET A 77 -75.63 11.98 -11.70
CA MET A 77 -74.55 11.06 -11.32
C MET A 77 -73.23 11.37 -12.02
N ALA A 78 -73.23 11.73 -13.31
CA ALA A 78 -72.01 12.12 -14.02
C ALA A 78 -71.38 13.39 -13.42
N PHE A 79 -72.21 14.38 -13.06
CA PHE A 79 -71.77 15.61 -12.38
C PHE A 79 -71.18 15.31 -10.99
N ASP A 80 -71.88 14.53 -10.16
CA ASP A 80 -71.50 14.24 -8.76
C ASP A 80 -70.44 13.15 -8.58
N LYS A 81 -70.23 12.27 -9.57
CA LYS A 81 -69.17 11.26 -9.57
C LYS A 81 -67.92 11.66 -10.35
N SER A 82 -67.88 12.86 -10.94
CA SER A 82 -66.64 13.45 -11.44
C SER A 82 -65.58 13.49 -10.33
N ALA A 83 -64.35 13.12 -10.69
CA ALA A 83 -63.20 13.23 -9.79
C ALA A 83 -62.82 14.69 -9.53
N ASP A 84 -62.86 15.51 -10.58
CA ASP A 84 -62.55 16.94 -10.54
C ASP A 84 -63.76 17.77 -10.06
N PRO A 85 -63.51 18.83 -9.28
CA PRO A 85 -64.45 19.92 -9.02
C PRO A 85 -65.15 20.44 -10.28
N ILE A 86 -66.48 20.42 -10.25
CA ILE A 86 -67.35 21.09 -11.22
C ILE A 86 -68.28 22.03 -10.46
N LEU A 87 -68.32 23.29 -10.87
CA LEU A 87 -69.26 24.29 -10.37
C LEU A 87 -69.97 24.97 -11.53
N ILE A 88 -71.21 25.41 -11.32
CA ILE A 88 -71.99 26.16 -12.31
C ILE A 88 -72.23 27.55 -11.72
N ALA A 89 -71.75 28.58 -12.40
CA ALA A 89 -71.81 29.98 -11.99
C ALA A 89 -72.74 30.82 -12.87
N THR A 90 -73.22 31.90 -12.28
CA THR A 90 -73.88 33.04 -12.93
C THR A 90 -73.20 34.32 -12.43
N MET A 91 -73.49 35.49 -13.02
CA MET A 91 -72.87 36.76 -12.60
C MET A 91 -73.07 37.10 -11.11
N ASP A 92 -74.16 36.61 -10.50
CA ASP A 92 -74.46 36.84 -9.08
C ASP A 92 -73.68 35.90 -8.14
N GLY A 93 -73.20 34.75 -8.64
CA GLY A 93 -72.53 33.72 -7.83
C GLY A 93 -72.71 32.30 -8.35
N PHE A 94 -72.11 31.33 -7.65
CA PHE A 94 -72.30 29.90 -7.89
C PHE A 94 -73.75 29.48 -7.61
N ARG A 95 -74.32 28.66 -8.50
CA ARG A 95 -75.70 28.13 -8.43
C ARG A 95 -75.74 26.63 -8.14
N ALA A 96 -74.75 25.87 -8.61
CA ALA A 96 -74.57 24.45 -8.30
C ALA A 96 -73.08 24.11 -8.17
N CYS A 97 -72.78 23.04 -7.45
CA CYS A 97 -71.45 22.44 -7.35
C CYS A 97 -71.57 20.94 -7.06
N ASN A 98 -70.57 20.16 -7.49
CA ASN A 98 -70.52 18.72 -7.27
C ASN A 98 -69.79 18.37 -5.95
N ASP A 99 -69.86 17.09 -5.54
CA ASP A 99 -69.20 16.65 -4.30
C ASP A 99 -67.66 16.79 -4.35
N ALA A 100 -67.05 16.79 -5.54
CA ALA A 100 -65.62 17.07 -5.69
C ALA A 100 -65.28 18.53 -5.36
N ALA A 101 -66.09 19.49 -5.78
CA ALA A 101 -65.95 20.89 -5.42
C ALA A 101 -66.14 21.13 -3.90
N VAL A 102 -67.07 20.41 -3.26
CA VAL A 102 -67.23 20.43 -1.80
C VAL A 102 -65.95 19.99 -1.09
N ARG A 103 -65.39 18.84 -1.50
CA ARG A 103 -64.11 18.31 -0.96
C ARG A 103 -62.94 19.27 -1.22
N PHE A 104 -62.80 19.76 -2.46
CA PHE A 104 -61.71 20.65 -2.86
C PHE A 104 -61.76 21.99 -2.13
N LEU A 105 -62.91 22.62 -1.97
CA LEU A 105 -63.02 23.90 -1.27
C LEU A 105 -62.97 23.77 0.26
N ARG A 106 -62.91 22.54 0.79
CA ARG A 106 -63.02 22.21 2.23
C ARG A 106 -64.32 22.73 2.85
N ALA A 107 -65.40 22.70 2.06
CA ALA A 107 -66.75 23.00 2.49
C ALA A 107 -67.37 21.82 3.27
N ARG A 108 -68.35 22.10 4.14
CA ARG A 108 -69.09 21.04 4.87
C ARG A 108 -70.28 20.54 4.06
N SER A 109 -70.79 21.37 3.15
CA SER A 109 -72.00 21.14 2.35
C SER A 109 -71.97 21.96 1.06
N ARG A 110 -72.79 21.59 0.06
CA ARG A 110 -72.96 22.39 -1.17
C ARG A 110 -73.52 23.80 -0.87
N SER A 111 -74.31 23.94 0.19
CA SER A 111 -74.83 25.22 0.69
C SER A 111 -73.79 26.17 1.25
N ASP A 112 -72.58 25.70 1.61
CA ASP A 112 -71.46 26.59 1.96
C ASP A 112 -70.81 27.23 0.72
N ILE A 113 -71.18 26.80 -0.51
CA ILE A 113 -70.59 27.25 -1.79
C ILE A 113 -71.61 28.01 -2.66
N VAL A 114 -72.88 27.58 -2.67
CA VAL A 114 -73.94 28.25 -3.43
C VAL A 114 -74.14 29.68 -2.94
N GLY A 115 -74.18 30.63 -3.87
CA GLY A 115 -74.24 32.07 -3.58
C GLY A 115 -72.87 32.75 -3.41
N ILE A 116 -71.77 32.02 -3.31
CA ILE A 116 -70.43 32.63 -3.29
C ILE A 116 -70.12 33.25 -4.68
N GLN A 117 -69.59 34.46 -4.67
CA GLN A 117 -69.02 35.13 -5.84
C GLN A 117 -67.71 34.43 -6.28
N PRO A 118 -67.50 34.08 -7.55
CA PRO A 118 -66.26 33.41 -8.01
C PRO A 118 -64.97 34.17 -7.67
N SER A 119 -65.03 35.49 -7.58
CA SER A 119 -63.93 36.36 -7.14
C SER A 119 -63.50 36.13 -5.69
N ALA A 120 -64.39 35.68 -4.81
CA ALA A 120 -64.07 35.41 -3.40
C ALA A 120 -63.25 34.12 -3.21
N LEU A 121 -63.36 33.16 -4.14
CA LEU A 121 -62.54 31.93 -4.19
C LEU A 121 -61.21 32.13 -4.92
N SER A 122 -60.74 33.38 -5.04
CA SER A 122 -59.45 33.72 -5.63
C SER A 122 -58.65 34.61 -4.66
N PRO A 123 -57.30 34.60 -4.71
CA PRO A 123 -56.49 35.65 -4.10
C PRO A 123 -56.75 37.01 -4.78
N THR A 124 -56.32 38.11 -4.18
CA THR A 124 -56.45 39.46 -4.77
C THR A 124 -55.71 39.61 -6.10
N THR A 125 -54.53 38.99 -6.20
CA THR A 125 -53.69 38.93 -7.40
C THR A 125 -53.29 37.49 -7.69
N GLN A 126 -53.14 37.15 -8.97
CA GLN A 126 -52.54 35.90 -9.41
C GLN A 126 -50.99 35.95 -9.29
N PRO A 127 -50.26 34.82 -9.40
CA PRO A 127 -48.80 34.79 -9.24
C PRO A 127 -48.02 35.64 -10.24
N ASP A 128 -48.63 36.00 -11.37
CA ASP A 128 -48.10 36.93 -12.38
C ASP A 128 -48.26 38.42 -12.00
N GLY A 129 -48.77 38.70 -10.80
CA GLY A 129 -49.00 40.05 -10.27
C GLY A 129 -50.29 40.72 -10.77
N ARG A 130 -51.04 40.10 -11.68
CA ARG A 130 -52.28 40.69 -12.22
C ARG A 130 -53.45 40.54 -11.26
N SER A 131 -54.36 41.52 -11.28
CA SER A 131 -55.62 41.53 -10.52
C SER A 131 -56.51 40.34 -10.91
N SER A 132 -56.79 39.45 -9.96
CA SER A 132 -57.62 38.26 -10.20
C SER A 132 -59.01 38.62 -10.71
N ARG A 133 -59.55 39.78 -10.32
CA ARG A 133 -60.88 40.25 -10.75
C ARG A 133 -60.88 40.64 -12.23
N GLU A 134 -59.85 41.35 -12.70
CA GLU A 134 -59.74 41.79 -14.08
C GLU A 134 -59.45 40.62 -15.03
N VAL A 135 -58.51 39.74 -14.65
CA VAL A 135 -58.14 38.61 -15.50
C VAL A 135 -59.26 37.56 -15.55
N ALA A 136 -60.01 37.33 -14.46
CA ALA A 136 -61.18 36.46 -14.49
C ALA A 136 -62.26 36.96 -15.47
N VAL A 137 -62.51 38.27 -15.54
CA VAL A 137 -63.43 38.85 -16.53
C VAL A 137 -62.92 38.59 -17.95
N GLN A 138 -61.62 38.78 -18.22
CA GLN A 138 -61.04 38.47 -19.54
C GLN A 138 -61.24 37.01 -19.94
N TYR A 139 -61.03 36.05 -19.01
CA TYR A 139 -61.27 34.64 -19.29
C TYR A 139 -62.75 34.28 -19.44
N ILE A 140 -63.66 34.88 -18.65
CA ILE A 140 -65.11 34.67 -18.80
C ILE A 140 -65.60 35.22 -20.14
N THR A 141 -65.20 36.44 -20.53
CA THR A 141 -65.51 37.01 -21.85
C THR A 141 -64.91 36.17 -22.98
N LYS A 142 -63.71 35.60 -22.78
CA LYS A 142 -63.10 34.68 -23.74
C LYS A 142 -63.91 33.38 -23.87
N ALA A 143 -64.34 32.76 -22.77
CA ALA A 143 -65.21 31.58 -22.80
C ALA A 143 -66.56 31.85 -23.49
N ALA A 144 -67.17 33.01 -23.24
CA ALA A 144 -68.44 33.40 -23.86
C ALA A 144 -68.34 33.60 -25.38
N ARG A 145 -67.16 33.96 -25.90
CA ARG A 145 -66.90 34.13 -27.34
C ARG A 145 -66.40 32.85 -28.02
N ASP A 146 -65.49 32.14 -27.37
CA ASP A 146 -64.77 30.99 -27.92
C ASP A 146 -65.42 29.63 -27.52
N GLY A 147 -66.57 29.67 -26.84
CA GLY A 147 -67.30 28.51 -26.29
C GLY A 147 -66.70 27.97 -24.99
N PHE A 148 -65.36 27.88 -24.93
CA PHE A 148 -64.62 27.55 -23.72
C PHE A 148 -63.27 28.27 -23.66
N VAL A 149 -62.66 28.30 -22.49
CA VAL A 149 -61.24 28.64 -22.32
C VAL A 149 -60.63 27.81 -21.22
N ARG A 150 -59.33 27.57 -21.32
CA ARG A 150 -58.53 26.88 -20.30
C ARG A 150 -57.30 27.72 -19.94
N PHE A 151 -56.96 27.77 -18.65
CA PHE A 151 -55.86 28.57 -18.11
C PHE A 151 -55.47 28.09 -16.70
N ASP A 152 -54.22 28.34 -16.31
CA ASP A 152 -53.78 28.12 -14.94
C ASP A 152 -54.27 29.24 -14.02
N TRP A 153 -54.69 28.88 -12.82
CA TRP A 153 -55.22 29.81 -11.81
C TRP A 153 -54.84 29.37 -10.41
N TYR A 154 -54.72 30.31 -9.49
CA TYR A 154 -54.68 30.02 -8.06
C TYR A 154 -56.05 30.28 -7.45
N HIS A 155 -56.70 29.24 -6.94
CA HIS A 155 -57.91 29.36 -6.13
C HIS A 155 -57.57 29.46 -4.64
N ARG A 156 -58.46 30.11 -3.89
CA ARG A 156 -58.44 30.18 -2.43
C ARG A 156 -59.59 29.33 -1.88
N ARG A 157 -59.25 28.26 -1.16
CA ARG A 157 -60.20 27.39 -0.43
C ARG A 157 -60.87 28.18 0.71
N LEU A 158 -61.97 27.65 1.26
CA LEU A 158 -62.73 28.35 2.31
C LEU A 158 -61.98 28.50 3.64
N ASP A 159 -60.92 27.71 3.85
CA ASP A 159 -59.98 27.85 4.97
C ASP A 159 -58.85 28.87 4.72
N GLY A 160 -58.88 29.56 3.57
CA GLY A 160 -57.88 30.54 3.16
C GLY A 160 -56.66 29.96 2.43
N SER A 161 -56.51 28.62 2.35
CA SER A 161 -55.37 28.01 1.64
C SER A 161 -55.42 28.25 0.13
N LEU A 162 -54.26 28.57 -0.47
CA LEU A 162 -54.10 28.79 -1.90
C LEU A 162 -53.71 27.49 -2.61
N VAL A 163 -54.23 27.29 -3.83
CA VAL A 163 -54.10 26.04 -4.59
C VAL A 163 -53.96 26.34 -6.08
N PRO A 164 -52.91 25.84 -6.76
CA PRO A 164 -52.81 25.90 -8.21
C PRO A 164 -53.81 24.92 -8.85
N VAL A 165 -54.52 25.38 -9.88
CA VAL A 165 -55.46 24.58 -10.68
C VAL A 165 -55.35 24.91 -12.16
N GLU A 166 -55.60 23.91 -13.01
CA GLU A 166 -55.96 24.11 -14.42
C GLU A 166 -57.48 24.34 -14.46
N VAL A 167 -57.90 25.58 -14.71
CA VAL A 167 -59.32 25.96 -14.83
C VAL A 167 -59.74 25.81 -16.27
N THR A 168 -60.83 25.06 -16.52
CA THR A 168 -61.58 25.15 -17.79
C THR A 168 -62.93 25.81 -17.53
N LEU A 169 -63.20 26.95 -18.19
CA LEU A 169 -64.51 27.59 -18.22
C LEU A 169 -65.21 27.21 -19.52
N VAL A 170 -66.46 26.77 -19.45
CA VAL A 170 -67.34 26.50 -20.59
C VAL A 170 -68.57 27.38 -20.45
N ALA A 171 -68.86 28.20 -21.46
CA ALA A 171 -70.05 29.04 -21.48
C ALA A 171 -71.24 28.27 -22.04
N CYS A 172 -72.41 28.40 -21.41
CA CYS A 172 -73.65 27.80 -21.89
C CYS A 172 -74.87 28.66 -21.56
N GLN A 173 -75.94 28.51 -22.36
CA GLN A 173 -77.21 29.20 -22.13
C GLN A 173 -78.33 28.20 -21.86
N GLN A 174 -79.14 28.49 -20.85
CA GLN A 174 -80.33 27.69 -20.53
C GLN A 174 -81.48 28.63 -20.13
N GLY A 175 -82.62 28.52 -20.82
CA GLY A 175 -83.82 29.32 -20.52
C GLY A 175 -83.62 30.83 -20.62
N GLY A 176 -82.76 31.30 -21.53
CA GLY A 176 -82.45 32.73 -21.69
C GLY A 176 -81.53 33.33 -20.62
N LYS A 177 -80.82 32.49 -19.85
CA LYS A 177 -79.78 32.92 -18.89
C LYS A 177 -78.42 32.34 -19.26
N ASP A 178 -77.39 33.16 -19.12
CA ASP A 178 -75.99 32.75 -19.25
C ASP A 178 -75.50 32.04 -17.98
N TYR A 179 -74.86 30.89 -18.18
CA TYR A 179 -74.16 30.14 -17.16
C TYR A 179 -72.72 29.88 -17.59
N VAL A 180 -71.82 29.77 -16.62
CA VAL A 180 -70.45 29.30 -16.84
C VAL A 180 -70.24 28.05 -16.01
N ILE A 181 -70.04 26.92 -16.68
CA ILE A 181 -69.57 25.69 -16.04
C ILE A 181 -68.07 25.81 -15.89
N THR A 182 -67.56 25.63 -14.67
CA THR A 182 -66.12 25.67 -14.38
C THR A 182 -65.67 24.31 -13.84
N TYR A 183 -64.63 23.78 -14.47
CA TYR A 183 -63.92 22.57 -14.08
C TYR A 183 -62.56 22.99 -13.52
N TRP A 184 -62.18 22.48 -12.35
CA TRP A 184 -60.84 22.72 -11.77
C TRP A 184 -60.12 21.40 -11.55
N LYS A 185 -58.93 21.26 -12.14
CA LYS A 185 -58.03 20.13 -11.89
C LYS A 185 -56.91 20.60 -10.98
N ASP A 186 -56.75 19.96 -9.81
CA ASP A 186 -55.72 20.32 -8.82
C ASP A 186 -54.31 20.03 -9.37
N LEU A 187 -53.48 21.07 -9.47
CA LEU A 187 -52.10 20.97 -9.98
C LEU A 187 -51.07 20.77 -8.86
N THR A 188 -51.46 20.77 -7.59
CA THR A 188 -50.52 20.73 -6.45
C THR A 188 -49.59 19.53 -6.55
N VAL A 189 -50.13 18.34 -6.83
CA VAL A 189 -49.34 17.10 -6.96
C VAL A 189 -48.35 17.18 -8.12
N LEU A 190 -48.80 17.67 -9.29
CA LEU A 190 -47.97 17.78 -10.49
C LEU A 190 -46.84 18.82 -10.34
N GLN A 191 -47.08 19.92 -9.60
CA GLN A 191 -46.06 20.93 -9.30
C GLN A 191 -45.06 20.42 -8.24
N ASP A 192 -45.53 19.73 -7.20
CA ASP A 192 -44.68 19.04 -6.22
C ASP A 192 -43.78 17.99 -6.89
N GLU A 193 -44.34 17.18 -7.79
CA GLU A 193 -43.60 16.14 -8.54
C GLU A 193 -42.55 16.76 -9.46
N ARG A 194 -42.90 17.81 -10.22
CA ARG A 194 -41.94 18.56 -11.05
C ARG A 194 -40.83 19.23 -10.24
N GLN A 195 -41.15 19.82 -9.08
CA GLN A 195 -40.12 20.44 -8.25
C GLN A 195 -39.16 19.39 -7.63
N ARG A 196 -39.67 18.21 -7.26
CA ARG A 196 -38.84 17.07 -6.81
C ARG A 196 -38.01 16.49 -7.95
N SER A 197 -38.59 16.36 -9.14
CA SER A 197 -37.94 15.92 -10.38
C SER A 197 -36.73 16.80 -10.70
N HIS A 198 -36.90 18.13 -10.75
CA HIS A 198 -35.80 19.07 -10.97
C HIS A 198 -34.74 19.03 -9.87
N LYS A 199 -35.12 18.98 -8.59
CA LYS A 199 -34.15 18.93 -7.47
C LYS A 199 -33.32 17.64 -7.49
N LEU A 200 -33.94 16.49 -7.80
CA LEU A 200 -33.24 15.22 -7.94
C LEU A 200 -32.31 15.23 -9.16
N ALA A 201 -32.73 15.83 -10.28
CA ALA A 201 -31.87 16.00 -11.46
C ALA A 201 -30.62 16.85 -11.16
N GLU A 202 -30.77 17.92 -10.37
CA GLU A 202 -29.66 18.76 -9.91
C GLU A 202 -28.70 18.00 -8.98
N GLU A 203 -29.22 17.33 -7.94
CA GLU A 203 -28.43 16.52 -7.00
C GLU A 203 -27.65 15.39 -7.70
N VAL A 204 -28.29 14.68 -8.65
CA VAL A 204 -27.64 13.63 -9.44
C VAL A 204 -26.58 14.22 -10.39
N SER A 205 -26.81 15.42 -10.94
CA SER A 205 -25.82 16.10 -11.78
C SER A 205 -24.60 16.61 -10.98
N GLU A 206 -24.79 17.07 -9.73
CA GLU A 206 -23.66 17.42 -8.85
C GLU A 206 -22.85 16.18 -8.50
N LEU A 207 -23.53 15.09 -8.11
CA LEU A 207 -22.89 13.82 -7.77
C LEU A 207 -22.09 13.25 -8.95
N ALA A 208 -22.67 13.22 -10.15
CA ALA A 208 -21.99 12.77 -11.36
C ALA A 208 -20.75 13.64 -11.68
N GLY A 209 -20.84 14.97 -11.52
CA GLY A 209 -19.71 15.88 -11.71
C GLY A 209 -18.58 15.63 -10.71
N ARG A 210 -18.91 15.45 -9.42
CA ARG A 210 -17.94 15.14 -8.36
C ARG A 210 -17.28 13.78 -8.58
N SER A 211 -18.03 12.77 -9.00
CA SER A 211 -17.48 11.43 -9.24
C SER A 211 -16.66 11.34 -10.54
N ALA A 212 -16.93 12.18 -11.55
CA ALA A 212 -16.05 12.32 -12.71
C ALA A 212 -14.67 12.89 -12.32
N VAL A 213 -14.61 13.89 -11.43
CA VAL A 213 -13.34 14.40 -10.87
C VAL A 213 -12.60 13.33 -10.07
N MET A 214 -13.32 12.45 -9.36
CA MET A 214 -12.70 11.30 -8.68
C MET A 214 -12.13 10.28 -9.67
N ALA A 215 -12.78 10.05 -10.81
CA ALA A 215 -12.30 9.16 -11.86
C ALA A 215 -11.02 9.69 -12.54
N ASP A 216 -10.95 10.99 -12.87
CA ASP A 216 -9.74 11.66 -13.36
C ASP A 216 -8.56 11.57 -12.38
N GLY A 217 -8.84 11.74 -11.08
CA GLY A 217 -7.87 11.47 -10.01
C GLY A 217 -7.38 10.02 -9.97
N MET A 218 -8.27 9.04 -10.19
CA MET A 218 -7.90 7.62 -10.28
C MET A 218 -7.05 7.31 -11.52
N GLN A 219 -7.35 7.91 -12.68
CA GLN A 219 -6.51 7.79 -13.88
C GLN A 219 -5.10 8.34 -13.63
N THR A 220 -5.01 9.53 -12.99
CA THR A 220 -3.73 10.16 -12.64
C THR A 220 -2.90 9.29 -11.68
N ILE A 221 -3.53 8.68 -10.67
CA ILE A 221 -2.89 7.74 -9.74
C ILE A 221 -2.42 6.48 -10.47
N ALA A 222 -3.24 5.91 -11.37
CA ALA A 222 -2.87 4.73 -12.15
C ALA A 222 -1.67 4.98 -13.06
N HIS A 223 -1.64 6.10 -13.79
CA HIS A 223 -0.47 6.47 -14.61
C HIS A 223 0.79 6.68 -13.76
N SER A 224 0.64 7.29 -12.58
CA SER A 224 1.74 7.50 -11.63
C SER A 224 2.32 6.18 -11.11
N LEU A 225 1.46 5.25 -10.68
CA LEU A 225 1.86 3.92 -10.22
C LEU A 225 2.48 3.08 -11.34
N SER A 226 1.95 3.16 -12.57
CA SER A 226 2.51 2.47 -13.74
C SER A 226 3.92 2.96 -14.07
N SER A 227 4.16 4.28 -14.01
CA SER A 227 5.52 4.83 -14.20
C SER A 227 6.46 4.44 -13.06
N LEU A 228 5.96 4.36 -11.82
CA LEU A 228 6.74 3.95 -10.66
C LEU A 228 7.14 2.46 -10.71
N ALA A 229 6.26 1.61 -11.25
CA ALA A 229 6.55 0.19 -11.52
C ALA A 229 7.68 0.04 -12.55
N GLN A 230 7.56 0.69 -13.71
CA GLN A 230 8.60 0.66 -14.75
C GLN A 230 9.96 1.20 -14.25
N GLN A 231 9.96 2.34 -13.54
CA GLN A 231 11.18 2.88 -12.91
C GLN A 231 11.76 1.96 -11.82
N GLY A 232 10.94 1.09 -11.24
CA GLY A 232 11.38 0.01 -10.37
C GLY A 232 12.11 -1.07 -11.16
N GLU A 233 11.46 -1.60 -12.20
CA GLU A 233 11.99 -2.66 -13.08
C GLU A 233 13.35 -2.28 -13.69
N GLU A 234 13.48 -1.07 -14.25
CA GLU A 234 14.73 -0.53 -14.78
C GLU A 234 15.87 -0.47 -13.74
N LYS A 235 15.55 -0.13 -12.48
CA LYS A 235 16.53 -0.11 -11.38
C LYS A 235 16.90 -1.51 -10.88
N MET A 236 15.98 -2.47 -11.02
CA MET A 236 16.22 -3.85 -10.60
C MET A 236 17.05 -4.63 -11.61
N GLU A 237 16.94 -4.33 -12.91
CA GLU A 237 17.89 -4.81 -13.91
C GLU A 237 19.32 -4.31 -13.59
N GLN A 238 19.47 -3.01 -13.32
CA GLN A 238 20.76 -2.41 -12.90
C GLN A 238 21.31 -3.03 -11.60
N ALA A 239 20.43 -3.27 -10.60
CA ALA A 239 20.81 -3.92 -9.36
C ALA A 239 21.22 -5.40 -9.57
N THR A 240 20.57 -6.12 -10.50
CA THR A 240 20.90 -7.49 -10.87
C THR A 240 22.26 -7.58 -11.53
N VAL A 241 22.55 -6.69 -12.49
CA VAL A 241 23.90 -6.56 -13.10
C VAL A 241 24.96 -6.28 -12.04
N SER A 242 24.67 -5.37 -11.10
CA SER A 242 25.58 -5.03 -9.99
C SER A 242 25.82 -6.20 -9.04
N ALA A 243 24.77 -6.96 -8.67
CA ALA A 243 24.89 -8.13 -7.80
C ALA A 243 25.67 -9.27 -8.48
N ASN A 244 25.47 -9.49 -9.78
CA ASN A 244 26.23 -10.46 -10.56
C ASN A 244 27.72 -10.08 -10.66
N GLN A 245 28.03 -8.80 -10.85
CA GLN A 245 29.42 -8.31 -10.83
C GLN A 245 30.07 -8.54 -9.46
N VAL A 246 29.42 -8.14 -8.36
CA VAL A 246 29.92 -8.37 -7.00
C VAL A 246 30.10 -9.87 -6.70
N SER A 247 29.24 -10.74 -7.22
CA SER A 247 29.39 -12.20 -7.11
C SER A 247 30.65 -12.70 -7.82
N ALA A 248 30.92 -12.21 -9.04
CA ALA A 248 32.13 -12.56 -9.79
C ALA A 248 33.41 -12.03 -9.11
N ASP A 249 33.39 -10.78 -8.65
CA ASP A 249 34.51 -10.17 -7.92
C ASP A 249 34.79 -10.93 -6.60
N THR A 250 33.75 -11.32 -5.88
CA THR A 250 33.86 -12.12 -4.64
C THR A 250 34.47 -13.50 -4.91
N GLN A 251 34.13 -14.13 -6.04
CA GLN A 251 34.76 -15.39 -6.48
C GLN A 251 36.24 -15.21 -6.86
N ALA A 252 36.58 -14.11 -7.54
CA ALA A 252 37.98 -13.79 -7.87
C ALA A 252 38.82 -13.54 -6.60
N VAL A 253 38.29 -12.81 -5.62
CA VAL A 253 38.96 -12.61 -4.32
C VAL A 253 39.06 -13.92 -3.55
N ALA A 254 38.05 -14.81 -3.60
CA ALA A 254 38.14 -16.15 -2.99
C ALA A 254 39.29 -16.97 -3.59
N ALA A 255 39.43 -16.98 -4.92
CA ALA A 255 40.52 -17.68 -5.61
C ALA A 255 41.90 -17.09 -5.25
N ALA A 256 42.04 -15.76 -5.26
CA ALA A 256 43.27 -15.09 -4.87
C ALA A 256 43.65 -15.35 -3.39
N THR A 257 42.66 -15.41 -2.49
CA THR A 257 42.87 -15.75 -1.07
C THR A 257 43.35 -17.19 -0.91
N GLY A 258 42.82 -18.13 -1.71
CA GLY A 258 43.31 -19.51 -1.76
C GLY A 258 44.75 -19.63 -2.29
N GLN A 259 45.11 -18.83 -3.30
CA GLN A 259 46.49 -18.75 -3.79
C GLN A 259 47.45 -18.18 -2.74
N LEU A 260 47.07 -17.11 -2.04
CA LEU A 260 47.84 -16.55 -0.93
C LEU A 260 48.10 -17.59 0.17
N ALA A 261 47.08 -18.38 0.54
CA ALA A 261 47.25 -19.46 1.52
C ALA A 261 48.26 -20.54 1.07
N SER A 262 48.33 -20.87 -0.23
CA SER A 262 49.38 -21.75 -0.79
C SER A 262 50.76 -21.11 -0.66
N SER A 263 50.91 -19.86 -1.11
CA SER A 263 52.19 -19.15 -1.06
C SER A 263 52.71 -18.95 0.37
N ILE A 264 51.82 -18.72 1.35
CA ILE A 264 52.16 -18.64 2.78
C ILE A 264 52.71 -19.99 3.28
N ASN A 265 52.11 -21.11 2.91
CA ASN A 265 52.60 -22.45 3.24
C ASN A 265 53.95 -22.77 2.56
N GLU A 266 54.12 -22.39 1.30
CA GLU A 266 55.38 -22.54 0.56
C GLU A 266 56.51 -21.69 1.16
N ILE A 267 56.20 -20.48 1.64
CA ILE A 267 57.12 -19.60 2.37
C ILE A 267 57.53 -20.24 3.71
N ALA A 268 56.58 -20.74 4.50
CA ALA A 268 56.87 -21.44 5.76
C ALA A 268 57.85 -22.62 5.56
N GLN A 269 57.59 -23.48 4.57
CA GLN A 269 58.48 -24.60 4.24
C GLN A 269 59.89 -24.16 3.78
N GLN A 270 59.99 -23.01 3.09
CA GLN A 270 61.28 -22.45 2.71
C GLN A 270 62.06 -21.87 3.91
N ILE A 271 61.37 -21.30 4.90
CA ILE A 271 62.00 -20.77 6.12
C ILE A 271 62.51 -21.92 7.00
N ASP A 272 61.73 -22.98 7.20
CA ASP A 272 62.18 -24.20 7.90
C ASP A 272 63.45 -24.79 7.27
N LYS A 273 63.48 -24.85 5.93
CA LYS A 273 64.64 -25.28 5.16
C LYS A 273 65.84 -24.35 5.34
N ALA A 274 65.62 -23.03 5.38
CA ALA A 274 66.67 -22.04 5.62
C ALA A 274 67.24 -22.12 7.05
N ALA A 275 66.39 -22.29 8.06
CA ALA A 275 66.80 -22.52 9.45
C ALA A 275 67.61 -23.82 9.58
N GLY A 276 67.17 -24.90 8.93
CA GLY A 276 67.91 -26.17 8.87
C GLY A 276 69.26 -26.10 8.17
N ILE A 277 69.43 -25.19 7.19
CA ILE A 277 70.73 -24.89 6.56
C ILE A 277 71.60 -24.04 7.51
N SER A 278 71.02 -23.02 8.14
CA SER A 278 71.73 -22.12 9.06
C SER A 278 72.27 -22.85 10.31
N ASN A 279 71.58 -23.88 10.77
CA ASN A 279 72.07 -24.73 11.87
C ASN A 279 73.29 -25.56 11.42
N LYS A 280 73.21 -26.26 10.28
CA LYS A 280 74.37 -26.99 9.72
C LYS A 280 75.58 -26.09 9.42
N ALA A 281 75.32 -24.85 8.99
CA ALA A 281 76.36 -23.86 8.77
C ALA A 281 77.05 -23.45 10.09
N ALA A 282 76.30 -23.32 11.18
CA ALA A 282 76.86 -23.06 12.51
C ALA A 282 77.73 -24.24 12.98
N ASP A 283 77.22 -25.47 12.86
CA ASP A 283 77.94 -26.69 13.27
C ASP A 283 79.30 -26.82 12.54
N GLU A 284 79.35 -26.58 11.23
CA GLU A 284 80.60 -26.63 10.47
C GLU A 284 81.51 -25.42 10.73
N THR A 285 80.95 -24.26 11.10
CA THR A 285 81.73 -23.08 11.52
C THR A 285 82.41 -23.32 12.87
N GLU A 286 81.74 -23.95 13.83
CA GLU A 286 82.32 -24.35 15.13
C GLU A 286 83.42 -25.41 14.94
N ARG A 287 83.18 -26.40 14.06
CA ARG A 287 84.20 -27.38 13.65
C ARG A 287 85.42 -26.70 13.02
N ALA A 288 85.22 -25.70 12.17
CA ALA A 288 86.30 -24.92 11.56
C ALA A 288 87.10 -24.12 12.59
N ASP A 289 86.44 -23.41 13.52
CA ASP A 289 87.12 -22.67 14.60
C ASP A 289 87.99 -23.61 15.44
N SER A 290 87.45 -24.77 15.84
CA SER A 290 88.19 -25.79 16.60
C SER A 290 89.45 -26.30 15.86
N MET A 291 89.34 -26.60 14.56
CA MET A 291 90.50 -27.03 13.76
C MET A 291 91.56 -25.94 13.62
N VAL A 292 91.16 -24.68 13.42
CA VAL A 292 92.08 -23.54 13.26
C VAL A 292 92.73 -23.15 14.60
N GLN A 293 92.02 -23.30 15.72
CA GLN A 293 92.62 -23.16 17.06
C GLN A 293 93.68 -24.23 17.33
N GLY A 294 93.44 -25.49 16.93
CA GLY A 294 94.45 -26.56 16.98
C GLY A 294 95.69 -26.26 16.12
N LEU A 295 95.50 -25.64 14.95
CA LEU A 295 96.60 -25.16 14.11
C LEU A 295 97.39 -24.03 14.80
N ALA A 296 96.70 -23.07 15.43
CA ALA A 296 97.34 -21.97 16.16
C ALA A 296 98.19 -22.46 17.33
N GLU A 297 97.68 -23.41 18.11
CA GLU A 297 98.41 -24.02 19.22
C GLU A 297 99.64 -24.81 18.72
N THR A 298 99.50 -25.52 17.60
CA THR A 298 100.59 -26.25 16.94
C THR A 298 101.67 -25.30 16.41
N ALA A 299 101.30 -24.20 15.76
CA ALA A 299 102.23 -23.17 15.28
C ALA A 299 102.94 -22.45 16.44
N SER A 300 102.29 -22.30 17.60
CA SER A 300 102.90 -21.79 18.83
C SER A 300 103.95 -22.76 19.39
N LYS A 301 103.61 -24.05 19.48
CA LYS A 301 104.53 -25.13 19.91
C LYS A 301 105.76 -25.21 19.00
N ILE A 302 105.59 -25.12 17.68
CA ILE A 302 106.71 -25.09 16.73
C ILE A 302 107.60 -23.84 16.97
N GLY A 303 107.01 -22.66 17.15
CA GLY A 303 107.78 -21.44 17.46
C GLY A 303 108.64 -21.56 18.72
N ALA A 304 108.13 -22.21 19.77
CA ALA A 304 108.90 -22.50 20.98
C ALA A 304 110.08 -23.48 20.72
N VAL A 305 109.89 -24.50 19.88
CA VAL A 305 110.97 -25.43 19.49
C VAL A 305 112.03 -24.73 18.63
N ILE A 306 111.64 -23.91 17.65
CA ILE A 306 112.59 -23.16 16.81
C ILE A 306 113.44 -22.21 17.66
N LYS A 307 112.83 -21.52 18.65
CA LYS A 307 113.59 -20.71 19.61
C LYS A 307 114.63 -21.52 20.38
N LEU A 308 114.27 -22.71 20.89
CA LEU A 308 115.21 -23.59 21.57
C LEU A 308 116.39 -24.00 20.67
N ILE A 309 116.14 -24.24 19.37
CA ILE A 309 117.21 -24.55 18.41
C ILE A 309 118.08 -23.31 18.13
N GLN A 310 117.50 -22.11 18.07
CA GLN A 310 118.25 -20.83 17.97
C GLN A 310 119.21 -20.66 19.18
N ASP A 311 118.72 -20.93 20.39
CA ASP A 311 119.50 -20.85 21.63
C ASP A 311 120.64 -21.89 21.65
N ILE A 312 120.35 -23.13 21.23
CA ILE A 312 121.36 -24.21 21.09
C ILE A 312 122.42 -23.87 20.03
N ALA A 313 122.01 -23.30 18.88
CA ALA A 313 122.95 -22.90 17.83
C ALA A 313 123.86 -21.75 18.30
N SER A 314 123.32 -20.77 19.02
CA SER A 314 124.09 -19.70 19.66
C SER A 314 125.09 -20.24 20.69
N GLN A 315 124.67 -21.16 21.56
CA GLN A 315 125.54 -21.82 22.53
C GLN A 315 126.64 -22.65 21.84
N THR A 316 126.32 -23.35 20.76
CA THR A 316 127.27 -24.15 19.97
C THR A 316 128.30 -23.27 19.27
N ASN A 317 127.90 -22.12 18.73
CA ASN A 317 128.80 -21.11 18.14
C ASN A 317 129.79 -20.56 19.18
N LEU A 318 129.34 -20.31 20.42
CA LEU A 318 130.21 -19.89 21.54
C LEU A 318 131.18 -20.99 21.99
N LEU A 319 130.71 -22.24 22.11
CA LEU A 319 131.57 -23.39 22.42
C LEU A 319 132.64 -23.62 21.34
N ALA A 320 132.26 -23.53 20.06
CA ALA A 320 133.16 -23.66 18.92
C ALA A 320 134.17 -22.49 18.83
N LEU A 321 133.76 -21.27 19.20
CA LEU A 321 134.66 -20.13 19.33
C LEU A 321 135.71 -20.36 20.42
N ASN A 322 135.30 -20.83 21.60
CA ASN A 322 136.20 -21.15 22.71
C ASN A 322 137.18 -22.29 22.33
N ALA A 323 136.69 -23.32 21.64
CA ALA A 323 137.52 -24.40 21.13
C ALA A 323 138.53 -23.91 20.08
N THR A 324 138.14 -22.99 19.19
CA THR A 324 139.06 -22.34 18.23
C THR A 324 140.16 -21.55 18.93
N ILE A 325 139.83 -20.83 20.02
CA ILE A 325 140.80 -20.05 20.81
C ILE A 325 141.82 -20.97 21.49
N GLU A 326 141.38 -22.03 22.17
CA GLU A 326 142.30 -22.93 22.87
C GLU A 326 143.11 -23.82 21.88
N ALA A 327 142.54 -24.16 20.72
CA ALA A 327 143.27 -24.82 19.64
C ALA A 327 144.37 -23.90 19.04
N ALA A 328 144.11 -22.60 18.86
CA ALA A 328 145.15 -21.65 18.46
C ALA A 328 146.25 -21.52 19.53
N ARG A 329 145.87 -21.56 20.81
CA ARG A 329 146.80 -21.53 21.95
C ARG A 329 147.72 -22.77 22.03
N ALA A 330 147.27 -23.92 21.51
CA ALA A 330 148.05 -25.15 21.39
C ALA A 330 149.03 -25.17 20.19
N GLY A 331 149.05 -24.13 19.35
CA GLY A 331 150.00 -23.99 18.25
C GLY A 331 149.89 -25.09 17.18
N GLU A 332 151.03 -25.61 16.72
CA GLU A 332 151.09 -26.69 15.70
C GLU A 332 150.24 -27.91 16.08
N ALA A 333 150.27 -28.33 17.36
CA ALA A 333 149.51 -29.47 17.85
C ALA A 333 147.98 -29.24 17.82
N GLY A 334 147.54 -27.98 17.83
CA GLY A 334 146.13 -27.60 17.81
C GLY A 334 145.50 -27.52 16.42
N LYS A 335 146.28 -27.54 15.33
CA LYS A 335 145.78 -27.29 13.95
C LYS A 335 144.57 -28.13 13.56
N GLY A 336 144.57 -29.43 13.86
CA GLY A 336 143.44 -30.32 13.56
C GLY A 336 142.16 -29.93 14.31
N PHE A 337 142.29 -29.60 15.61
CA PHE A 337 141.18 -29.11 16.43
C PHE A 337 140.68 -27.74 15.96
N ALA A 338 141.56 -26.85 15.51
CA ALA A 338 141.18 -25.53 15.00
C ALA A 338 140.32 -25.62 13.74
N VAL A 339 140.60 -26.57 12.84
CA VAL A 339 139.77 -26.83 11.64
C VAL A 339 138.39 -27.36 12.04
N VAL A 340 138.33 -28.35 12.93
CA VAL A 340 137.05 -28.91 13.41
C VAL A 340 136.22 -27.86 14.16
N ALA A 341 136.84 -27.06 15.02
CA ALA A 341 136.18 -25.98 15.75
C ALA A 341 135.68 -24.87 14.79
N GLY A 342 136.45 -24.54 13.76
CA GLY A 342 136.01 -23.65 12.68
C GLY A 342 134.79 -24.16 11.92
N GLU A 343 134.73 -25.46 11.64
CA GLU A 343 133.61 -26.06 10.90
C GLU A 343 132.35 -26.21 11.77
N VAL A 344 132.48 -26.61 13.05
CA VAL A 344 131.36 -26.58 14.00
C VAL A 344 130.84 -25.14 14.17
N LYS A 345 131.72 -24.14 14.18
CA LYS A 345 131.34 -22.73 14.19
C LYS A 345 130.57 -22.34 12.93
N ASN A 346 131.03 -22.73 11.74
CA ASN A 346 130.31 -22.47 10.48
C ASN A 346 128.91 -23.11 10.50
N LEU A 347 128.82 -24.38 10.88
CA LEU A 347 127.57 -25.13 10.94
C LEU A 347 126.59 -24.50 11.95
N ALA A 348 127.06 -24.08 13.12
CA ALA A 348 126.24 -23.38 14.11
C ALA A 348 125.67 -22.03 13.59
N ASN A 349 126.47 -21.26 12.85
CA ASN A 349 125.99 -20.01 12.23
C ASN A 349 125.00 -20.28 11.07
N GLN A 350 125.20 -21.34 10.29
CA GLN A 350 124.21 -21.79 9.30
C GLN A 350 122.90 -22.23 9.95
N THR A 351 122.96 -23.00 11.05
CA THR A 351 121.78 -23.41 11.82
C THR A 351 121.02 -22.19 12.36
N ALA A 352 121.73 -21.26 13.01
CA ALA A 352 121.12 -20.05 13.58
C ALA A 352 120.42 -19.17 12.52
N LYS A 353 120.97 -19.10 11.31
CA LYS A 353 120.32 -18.39 10.19
C LYS A 353 119.10 -19.15 9.65
N ALA A 354 119.20 -20.47 9.49
CA ALA A 354 118.08 -21.28 9.05
C ALA A 354 116.89 -21.23 10.04
N THR A 355 117.17 -21.18 11.35
CA THR A 355 116.12 -21.00 12.37
C THR A 355 115.55 -19.58 12.43
N GLU A 356 116.32 -18.55 12.06
CA GLU A 356 115.84 -17.18 11.87
C GLU A 356 114.86 -17.11 10.68
N ASP A 357 115.23 -17.67 9.52
CA ASP A 357 114.37 -17.76 8.33
C ASP A 357 113.07 -18.54 8.63
N ILE A 358 113.15 -19.66 9.36
CA ILE A 358 111.97 -20.44 9.79
C ILE A 358 111.13 -19.67 10.82
N THR A 359 111.73 -18.89 11.72
CA THR A 359 111.00 -18.05 12.69
C THR A 359 110.11 -17.04 11.97
N GLY A 360 110.61 -16.42 10.89
CA GLY A 360 109.81 -15.55 10.02
C GLY A 360 108.59 -16.27 9.41
N GLN A 361 108.80 -17.46 8.84
CA GLN A 361 107.71 -18.25 8.27
C GLN A 361 106.67 -18.68 9.31
N ILE A 362 107.09 -19.09 10.51
CA ILE A 362 106.18 -19.46 11.60
C ILE A 362 105.40 -18.26 12.13
N SER A 363 105.99 -17.06 12.18
CA SER A 363 105.25 -15.83 12.52
C SER A 363 104.16 -15.55 11.48
N MET A 364 104.47 -15.65 10.18
CA MET A 364 103.49 -15.49 9.11
C MET A 364 102.34 -16.50 9.23
N VAL A 365 102.64 -17.78 9.51
CA VAL A 365 101.61 -18.81 9.74
C VAL A 365 100.74 -18.47 10.95
N GLN A 366 101.33 -18.03 12.07
CA GLN A 366 100.57 -17.63 13.26
C GLN A 366 99.63 -16.45 12.98
N ASP A 367 100.08 -15.42 12.25
CA ASP A 367 99.27 -14.24 11.93
C ASP A 367 98.17 -14.55 10.91
N GLN A 368 98.46 -15.35 9.88
CA GLN A 368 97.45 -15.86 8.95
C GLN A 368 96.38 -16.69 9.69
N THR A 369 96.78 -17.46 10.71
CA THR A 369 95.87 -18.27 11.53
C THR A 369 94.97 -17.39 12.39
N LYS A 370 95.50 -16.32 13.01
CA LYS A 370 94.69 -15.33 13.77
C LYS A 370 93.61 -14.68 12.90
N GLN A 371 93.98 -14.21 11.71
CA GLN A 371 93.03 -13.64 10.73
C GLN A 371 91.96 -14.66 10.31
N THR A 372 92.33 -15.93 10.18
CA THR A 372 91.38 -17.01 9.87
C THR A 372 90.37 -17.24 10.99
N VAL A 373 90.79 -17.23 12.27
CA VAL A 373 89.89 -17.32 13.43
C VAL A 373 88.91 -16.13 13.48
N GLU A 374 89.39 -14.92 13.19
CA GLU A 374 88.54 -13.72 13.15
C GLU A 374 87.50 -13.79 12.02
N ALA A 375 87.89 -14.25 10.83
CA ALA A 375 86.97 -14.47 9.71
C ALA A 375 85.90 -15.52 10.04
N ILE A 376 86.27 -16.64 10.68
CA ILE A 376 85.34 -17.69 11.11
C ILE A 376 84.33 -17.16 12.14
N LYS A 377 84.77 -16.34 13.10
CA LYS A 377 83.88 -15.70 14.09
C LYS A 377 82.88 -14.74 13.43
N ASN A 378 83.33 -13.96 12.45
CA ASN A 378 82.46 -13.07 11.68
C ASN A 378 81.42 -13.87 10.85
N ILE A 379 81.80 -15.03 10.29
CA ILE A 379 80.85 -15.95 9.63
C ILE A 379 79.81 -16.47 10.64
N GLY A 380 80.22 -16.85 11.85
CA GLY A 380 79.30 -17.27 12.92
C GLY A 380 78.28 -16.20 13.31
N LEU A 381 78.69 -14.93 13.38
CA LEU A 381 77.79 -13.80 13.63
C LEU A 381 76.75 -13.63 12.51
N VAL A 382 77.17 -13.72 11.24
CA VAL A 382 76.25 -13.64 10.09
C VAL A 382 75.25 -14.80 10.10
N ILE A 383 75.67 -16.03 10.43
CA ILE A 383 74.77 -17.19 10.55
C ILE A 383 73.73 -16.97 11.68
N SER A 384 74.14 -16.36 12.80
CA SER A 384 73.22 -16.00 13.88
C SER A 384 72.18 -14.96 13.45
N GLN A 385 72.59 -13.95 12.68
CA GLN A 385 71.69 -12.93 12.13
C GLN A 385 70.68 -13.53 11.13
N VAL A 386 71.12 -14.46 10.27
CA VAL A 386 70.21 -15.18 9.36
C VAL A 386 69.18 -16.01 10.14
N ARG A 387 69.57 -16.62 11.27
CA ARG A 387 68.64 -17.37 12.14
C ARG A 387 67.61 -16.45 12.82
N GLU A 388 68.03 -15.29 13.31
CA GLU A 388 67.14 -14.26 13.89
C GLU A 388 66.14 -13.73 12.87
N ILE A 389 66.60 -13.37 11.67
CA ILE A 389 65.74 -12.96 10.54
C ILE A 389 64.75 -14.07 10.18
N SER A 390 65.20 -15.33 10.08
CA SER A 390 64.32 -16.47 9.79
C SER A 390 63.19 -16.58 10.83
N SER A 391 63.51 -16.45 12.12
CA SER A 391 62.53 -16.48 13.21
C SER A 391 61.51 -15.33 13.13
N ALA A 392 61.94 -14.13 12.73
CA ALA A 392 61.06 -12.98 12.55
C ALA A 392 60.12 -13.16 11.34
N ILE A 393 60.57 -13.85 10.29
CA ILE A 393 59.70 -14.17 9.14
C ILE A 393 58.66 -15.23 9.54
N VAL A 394 59.00 -16.28 10.31
CA VAL A 394 57.99 -17.27 10.78
C VAL A 394 56.79 -16.59 11.46
N ALA A 395 57.04 -15.74 12.46
CA ALA A 395 55.98 -15.01 13.16
C ALA A 395 55.18 -14.06 12.24
N SER A 396 55.82 -13.54 11.19
CA SER A 396 55.16 -12.73 10.16
C SER A 396 54.27 -13.58 9.24
N THR A 397 54.70 -14.80 8.91
CA THR A 397 53.96 -15.77 8.09
C THR A 397 52.75 -16.33 8.83
N GLU A 398 52.87 -16.65 10.12
CA GLU A 398 51.74 -17.04 11.00
C GLU A 398 50.66 -15.94 11.04
N GLN A 399 51.07 -14.68 11.23
CA GLN A 399 50.16 -13.53 11.22
C GLN A 399 49.50 -13.30 9.85
N GLN A 400 50.20 -13.58 8.75
CA GLN A 400 49.63 -13.56 7.40
C GLN A 400 48.64 -14.69 7.16
N GLU A 401 48.87 -15.89 7.68
CA GLU A 401 47.93 -17.02 7.59
C GLU A 401 46.61 -16.68 8.30
N ALA A 402 46.68 -16.20 9.54
CA ALA A 402 45.51 -15.77 10.31
C ALA A 402 44.72 -14.67 9.57
N THR A 403 45.41 -13.68 9.01
CA THR A 403 44.80 -12.59 8.23
C THR A 403 44.12 -13.12 6.95
N THR A 404 44.75 -14.09 6.28
CA THR A 404 44.23 -14.74 5.07
C THR A 404 42.99 -15.58 5.37
N HIS A 405 42.94 -16.26 6.52
CA HIS A 405 41.75 -16.96 7.00
C HIS A 405 40.58 -15.98 7.26
N ASP A 406 40.86 -14.86 7.91
CA ASP A 406 39.87 -13.81 8.21
C ASP A 406 39.27 -13.22 6.92
N ILE A 407 40.10 -12.97 5.91
CA ILE A 407 39.67 -12.58 4.56
C ILE A 407 38.78 -13.66 3.94
N ALA A 408 39.20 -14.94 3.96
CA ALA A 408 38.41 -16.04 3.43
C ALA A 408 37.05 -16.21 4.13
N GLN A 409 36.92 -15.85 5.40
CA GLN A 409 35.64 -15.81 6.11
C GLN A 409 34.78 -14.61 5.72
N ARG A 410 35.37 -13.41 5.60
CA ARG A 410 34.67 -12.19 5.14
C ARG A 410 34.13 -12.35 3.72
N VAL A 411 34.93 -12.92 2.81
CA VAL A 411 34.54 -13.22 1.42
C VAL A 411 33.32 -14.15 1.35
N ARG A 412 33.25 -15.18 2.19
CA ARG A 412 32.06 -16.05 2.30
C ARG A 412 30.81 -15.26 2.75
N SER A 413 30.95 -14.42 3.78
CA SER A 413 29.87 -13.56 4.28
C SER A 413 29.38 -12.53 3.23
N VAL A 414 30.28 -12.01 2.39
CA VAL A 414 29.92 -11.16 1.25
C VAL A 414 29.13 -11.96 0.21
N ALA A 415 29.57 -13.17 -0.16
CA ALA A 415 28.84 -14.02 -1.11
C ALA A 415 27.43 -14.39 -0.60
N ASP A 416 27.27 -14.67 0.69
CA ASP A 416 25.96 -14.88 1.32
C ASP A 416 25.08 -13.61 1.26
N SER A 417 25.66 -12.45 1.57
CA SER A 417 24.97 -11.16 1.49
C SER A 417 24.53 -10.83 0.06
N THR A 418 25.37 -11.09 -0.95
CA THR A 418 25.04 -10.89 -2.37
C THR A 418 23.89 -11.80 -2.82
N ARG A 419 23.83 -13.05 -2.33
CA ARG A 419 22.68 -13.95 -2.59
C ARG A 419 21.39 -13.45 -1.96
N LEU A 420 21.43 -12.88 -0.75
CA LEU A 420 20.26 -12.25 -0.12
C LEU A 420 19.82 -10.99 -0.89
N VAL A 421 20.76 -10.17 -1.37
CA VAL A 421 20.45 -9.01 -2.23
C VAL A 421 19.76 -9.44 -3.53
N ALA A 422 20.25 -10.50 -4.20
CA ALA A 422 19.59 -11.04 -5.39
C ALA A 422 18.13 -11.47 -5.12
N ALA A 423 17.90 -12.23 -4.05
CA ALA A 423 16.55 -12.64 -3.64
C ALA A 423 15.64 -11.46 -3.26
N HIS A 424 16.20 -10.37 -2.74
CA HIS A 424 15.44 -9.14 -2.49
C HIS A 424 15.11 -8.39 -3.79
N ILE A 425 15.97 -8.41 -4.80
CA ILE A 425 15.69 -7.83 -6.12
C ILE A 425 14.52 -8.58 -6.79
N ASP A 426 14.53 -9.92 -6.80
CA ASP A 426 13.42 -10.74 -7.31
C ASP A 426 12.08 -10.43 -6.61
N ALA A 427 12.12 -10.25 -5.27
CA ALA A 427 10.92 -9.94 -4.48
C ALA A 427 10.35 -8.54 -4.78
N VAL A 428 11.21 -7.54 -5.02
CA VAL A 428 10.77 -6.21 -5.44
C VAL A 428 10.32 -6.23 -6.92
N ALA A 429 10.89 -7.09 -7.78
CA ALA A 429 10.48 -7.24 -9.18
C ALA A 429 9.05 -7.77 -9.29
N HIS A 430 8.71 -8.81 -8.52
CA HIS A 430 7.35 -9.29 -8.41
C HIS A 430 6.39 -8.21 -7.86
N THR A 431 6.86 -7.36 -6.94
CA THR A 431 6.06 -6.28 -6.34
C THR A 431 5.80 -5.12 -7.32
N ALA A 432 6.80 -4.74 -8.14
CA ALA A 432 6.66 -3.72 -9.17
C ALA A 432 5.72 -4.18 -10.28
N SER A 433 5.93 -5.38 -10.81
CA SER A 433 5.07 -5.99 -11.84
C SER A 433 3.59 -6.02 -11.39
N LYS A 434 3.32 -6.50 -10.18
CA LYS A 434 1.98 -6.49 -9.57
C LYS A 434 1.40 -5.08 -9.38
N SER A 435 2.24 -4.09 -9.13
CA SER A 435 1.81 -2.69 -9.06
C SER A 435 1.41 -2.15 -10.45
N GLY A 436 2.07 -2.60 -11.53
CA GLY A 436 1.66 -2.35 -12.91
C GLY A 436 0.31 -3.00 -13.27
N GLU A 437 0.09 -4.25 -12.86
CA GLU A 437 -1.22 -4.94 -13.01
C GLU A 437 -2.33 -4.16 -12.29
N MET A 438 -2.13 -3.81 -11.02
CA MET A 438 -3.09 -3.03 -10.23
C MET A 438 -3.34 -1.63 -10.83
N SER A 439 -2.31 -0.99 -11.39
CA SER A 439 -2.46 0.29 -12.11
C SER A 439 -3.39 0.15 -13.30
N THR A 440 -3.23 -0.91 -14.09
CA THR A 440 -4.08 -1.20 -15.25
C THR A 440 -5.54 -1.45 -14.83
N GLN A 441 -5.75 -2.16 -13.72
CA GLN A 441 -7.09 -2.39 -13.16
C GLN A 441 -7.75 -1.09 -12.67
N VAL A 442 -7.01 -0.20 -11.99
CA VAL A 442 -7.53 1.12 -11.55
C VAL A 442 -7.85 2.01 -12.75
N LEU A 443 -7.01 1.99 -13.79
CA LEU A 443 -7.23 2.74 -15.03
C LEU A 443 -8.51 2.30 -15.75
N SER A 444 -8.73 0.97 -15.89
CA SER A 444 -9.99 0.44 -16.44
C SER A 444 -11.19 0.89 -15.60
N SER A 445 -11.12 0.69 -14.28
CA SER A 445 -12.20 1.05 -13.35
C SER A 445 -12.57 2.54 -13.43
N ALA A 446 -11.57 3.42 -13.60
CA ALA A 446 -11.78 4.85 -13.77
C ALA A 446 -12.41 5.20 -15.13
N ASN A 447 -12.02 4.51 -16.21
CA ASN A 447 -12.65 4.67 -17.53
C ASN A 447 -14.12 4.24 -17.51
N ASP A 448 -14.42 3.09 -16.90
CA ASP A 448 -15.77 2.54 -16.78
C ASP A 448 -16.68 3.46 -15.94
N LEU A 449 -16.15 4.01 -14.83
CA LEU A 449 -16.82 5.03 -14.03
C LEU A 449 -17.10 6.31 -14.84
N ASN A 450 -16.11 6.85 -15.54
CA ASN A 450 -16.28 8.08 -16.32
C ASN A 450 -17.33 7.92 -17.44
N GLY A 451 -17.31 6.78 -18.15
CA GLY A 451 -18.34 6.43 -19.14
C GLY A 451 -19.73 6.30 -18.51
N THR A 452 -19.83 5.73 -17.30
CA THR A 452 -21.07 5.65 -16.54
C THR A 452 -21.61 7.03 -16.13
N PHE A 453 -20.74 7.96 -15.74
CA PHE A 453 -21.16 9.31 -15.33
C PHE A 453 -21.58 10.19 -16.51
N GLU A 454 -20.91 10.13 -17.67
CA GLU A 454 -21.41 10.83 -18.87
C GLU A 454 -22.72 10.24 -19.41
N LEU A 455 -22.93 8.92 -19.29
CA LEU A 455 -24.22 8.29 -19.58
C LEU A 455 -25.31 8.78 -18.62
N LEU A 456 -25.06 8.80 -17.31
CA LEU A 456 -25.99 9.28 -16.29
C LEU A 456 -26.36 10.75 -16.51
N LYS A 457 -25.36 11.61 -16.71
CA LYS A 457 -25.49 13.04 -17.05
C LYS A 457 -26.27 13.27 -18.35
N THR A 458 -26.14 12.37 -19.33
CA THR A 458 -26.96 12.39 -20.56
C THR A 458 -28.41 12.02 -20.26
N LYS A 459 -28.66 10.96 -19.46
CA LYS A 459 -30.02 10.55 -19.09
C LYS A 459 -30.75 11.58 -18.22
N VAL A 460 -30.04 12.26 -17.31
CA VAL A 460 -30.59 13.38 -16.53
C VAL A 460 -31.01 14.55 -17.44
N LYS A 461 -30.19 14.89 -18.45
CA LYS A 461 -30.55 15.92 -19.45
C LYS A 461 -31.74 15.53 -20.31
N GLU A 462 -31.80 14.27 -20.79
CA GLU A 462 -32.95 13.75 -21.53
C GLU A 462 -34.24 13.83 -20.70
N PHE A 463 -34.17 13.40 -19.43
CA PHE A 463 -35.29 13.43 -18.50
C PHE A 463 -35.79 14.86 -18.24
N ALA A 464 -34.89 15.78 -17.87
CA ALA A 464 -35.24 17.20 -17.65
C ALA A 464 -35.79 17.89 -18.92
N ALA A 465 -35.32 17.51 -20.11
CA ALA A 465 -35.83 18.00 -21.40
C ALA A 465 -37.17 17.35 -21.83
N SER A 466 -37.59 16.27 -21.17
CA SER A 466 -38.89 15.63 -21.36
C SER A 466 -39.96 16.16 -20.40
N ASP A 467 -39.60 16.46 -19.15
CA ASP A 467 -40.50 17.04 -18.13
C ASP A 467 -40.84 18.52 -18.43
N ALA A 468 -40.01 19.20 -19.24
CA ALA A 468 -40.25 20.57 -19.73
C ALA A 468 -41.23 20.65 -20.93
N ARG A 469 -42.02 19.60 -21.20
CA ARG A 469 -43.04 19.55 -22.28
C ARG A 469 -44.46 19.36 -21.74
#